data_AF-A0AAV7G800-F1
#
_entry.id   AF-A0AAV7G800-F1
#
_cell.length_a   1.000
_cell.length_b   1.000
_cell.length_c   1.000
_cell.angle_alpha   90.00
_cell.angle_beta   90.00
_cell.angle_gamma   90.00
#
_symmetry.space_group_name_H-M   'P 1'
#
loop_
_entity.id
_entity.type
_entity.pdbx_description
1 polymer ?
#
loop_
_entity_poly.entity_id
_entity_poly.type
_entity_poly.pdbx_seq_one_letter_code
_entity_poly.pdbx_strand_id
1 'polypeptide(L)'
;MGKLKELPVPLHIGAEDLLRILKLPNLDALHYEVQVVHQKSHSKRPESEEGLQAPRKKKADEILAFVSKGPQVSPSKSYIPEDVLNHQCISHRWVEELEKNQQILEAENKRLQSVLSEKEAQQLPFTVIEEFKKSYAFKIIIEDHIQEARNHIYDVEVKALEAECIEDGFIRGFMKGVRAVHYKTGEENEGLTPSQASGDASSNSGGEELESEL
;
A
#
# COMPACT_ATOMS: atom_id res chain seq x y z
N MET A 1 24.87 -14.30 -37.82
CA MET A 1 23.65 -13.62 -37.35
C MET A 1 23.01 -14.48 -36.27
N GLY A 2 23.02 -14.02 -35.02
CA GLY A 2 22.51 -14.77 -33.87
C GLY A 2 21.01 -14.59 -33.74
N LYS A 3 20.25 -15.70 -33.65
CA LYS A 3 18.81 -15.68 -33.38
C LYS A 3 18.58 -15.16 -31.95
N LEU A 4 17.92 -14.01 -31.83
CA LEU A 4 17.38 -13.52 -30.56
C LEU A 4 16.37 -14.54 -30.06
N LYS A 5 16.69 -15.20 -28.95
CA LYS A 5 15.75 -16.10 -28.28
C LYS A 5 14.57 -15.26 -27.81
N GLU A 6 13.35 -15.68 -28.17
CA GLU A 6 12.12 -15.12 -27.65
C GLU A 6 12.20 -15.02 -26.13
N LEU A 7 12.01 -13.80 -25.62
CA LEU A 7 11.88 -13.58 -24.19
C LEU A 7 10.54 -14.17 -23.75
N PRO A 8 10.47 -14.82 -22.57
CA PRO A 8 9.23 -15.37 -22.05
C PRO A 8 8.18 -14.26 -21.97
N VAL A 9 6.96 -14.59 -22.41
CA VAL A 9 5.79 -13.71 -22.40
C VAL A 9 5.71 -13.04 -21.02
N PRO A 10 5.55 -11.70 -20.96
CA PRO A 10 5.41 -11.01 -19.68
C PRO A 10 4.28 -11.66 -18.90
N LEU A 11 4.59 -12.24 -17.75
CA LEU A 11 3.57 -12.71 -16.82
C LEU A 11 2.75 -11.48 -16.41
N HIS A 12 1.57 -11.35 -17.00
CA HIS A 12 0.59 -10.36 -16.59
C HIS A 12 0.13 -10.75 -15.18
N ILE A 13 0.84 -10.25 -14.17
CA ILE A 13 0.40 -10.31 -12.79
C ILE A 13 -0.66 -9.23 -12.66
N GLY A 14 -1.92 -9.65 -12.56
CA GLY A 14 -3.04 -8.74 -12.31
C GLY A 14 -2.98 -8.13 -10.91
N ALA A 15 -3.73 -7.07 -10.67
CA ALA A 15 -3.83 -6.44 -9.35
C ALA A 15 -4.35 -7.44 -8.29
N GLU A 16 -5.21 -8.36 -8.71
CA GLU A 16 -5.79 -9.45 -7.94
C GLU A 16 -4.74 -10.48 -7.50
N ASP A 17 -3.73 -10.71 -8.33
CA ASP A 17 -2.63 -11.63 -8.04
C ASP A 17 -1.65 -11.01 -7.04
N LEU A 18 -1.36 -9.71 -7.17
CA LEU A 18 -0.60 -8.97 -6.16
C LEU A 18 -1.30 -8.98 -4.80
N LEU A 19 -2.63 -8.77 -4.77
CA LEU A 19 -3.42 -8.85 -3.54
C LEU A 19 -3.33 -10.24 -2.88
N ARG A 20 -3.39 -11.31 -3.69
CA ARG A 20 -3.22 -12.69 -3.20
C ARG A 20 -1.81 -12.98 -2.69
N ILE A 21 -0.78 -12.52 -3.40
CA ILE A 21 0.64 -12.71 -3.02
C ILE A 21 0.94 -11.96 -1.73
N LEU A 22 0.43 -10.74 -1.57
CA LEU A 22 0.67 -9.90 -0.40
C LEU A 22 -0.15 -10.32 0.83
N LYS A 23 -1.05 -11.30 0.71
CA LYS A 23 -1.96 -11.76 1.78
C LYS A 23 -2.67 -10.58 2.49
N LEU A 24 -2.93 -9.49 1.76
CA LEU A 24 -3.60 -8.34 2.34
C LEU A 24 -5.07 -8.72 2.57
N PRO A 25 -5.64 -8.49 3.77
CA PRO A 25 -7.06 -8.64 3.96
C PRO A 25 -7.78 -7.72 2.97
N ASN A 26 -8.93 -8.18 2.49
CA ASN A 26 -9.76 -7.50 1.49
C ASN A 26 -9.79 -5.98 1.75
N LEU A 27 -9.44 -5.16 0.76
CA LEU A 27 -9.37 -3.69 0.88
C LEU A 27 -10.68 -3.11 1.43
N ASP A 28 -11.81 -3.73 1.11
CA ASP A 28 -13.12 -3.37 1.64
C ASP A 28 -13.22 -3.56 3.16
N ALA A 29 -12.59 -4.60 3.70
CA ALA A 29 -12.53 -4.85 5.15
C ALA A 29 -11.65 -3.81 5.86
N LEU A 30 -10.55 -3.40 5.25
CA LEU A 30 -9.68 -2.35 5.78
C LEU A 30 -10.40 -0.99 5.81
N HIS A 31 -11.16 -0.69 4.75
CA HIS A 31 -11.95 0.54 4.67
C HIS A 31 -13.05 0.58 5.76
N TYR A 32 -13.67 -0.57 6.04
CA TYR A 32 -14.64 -0.69 7.13
C TYR A 32 -14.01 -0.46 8.51
N GLU A 33 -12.84 -1.06 8.79
CA GLU A 33 -12.14 -0.87 10.07
C GLU A 33 -11.70 0.59 10.29
N VAL A 34 -11.13 1.24 9.28
CA VAL A 34 -10.69 2.65 9.38
C VAL A 34 -11.88 3.58 9.67
N GLN A 35 -13.04 3.31 9.07
CA GLN A 35 -14.26 4.10 9.28
C GLN A 35 -14.86 3.88 10.67
N VAL A 36 -14.82 2.64 11.18
CA VAL A 36 -15.26 2.31 12.55
C VAL A 36 -14.36 3.00 13.60
N VAL A 37 -13.05 3.03 13.38
CA VAL A 37 -12.12 3.70 14.30
C VAL A 37 -12.34 5.22 14.32
N HIS A 38 -12.63 5.83 13.16
CA HIS A 38 -12.93 7.27 13.07
C HIS A 38 -14.27 7.65 13.73
N GLN A 39 -15.29 6.80 13.70
CA GLN A 39 -16.53 7.10 14.43
C GLN A 39 -16.36 6.99 15.95
N LYS A 40 -15.48 6.10 16.42
CA LYS A 40 -15.26 5.89 17.86
C LYS A 40 -14.46 7.01 18.52
N SER A 41 -13.67 7.77 17.75
CA SER A 41 -12.84 8.88 18.26
C SER A 41 -13.59 10.22 18.38
N HIS A 42 -14.78 10.37 17.79
CA HIS A 42 -15.58 11.61 17.87
C HIS A 42 -16.70 11.60 18.92
N SER A 43 -16.94 10.49 19.62
CA SER A 43 -17.85 10.47 20.78
C SER A 43 -17.13 10.88 22.09
N LYS A 44 -16.38 12.00 22.06
CA LYS A 44 -15.94 12.67 23.28
C LYS A 44 -17.05 13.61 23.74
N ARG A 45 -17.80 13.16 24.74
CA ARG A 45 -18.65 13.99 25.59
C ARG A 45 -17.79 15.16 26.12
N PRO A 46 -18.27 16.43 26.05
CA PRO A 46 -17.52 17.55 26.59
C PRO A 46 -17.34 17.35 28.09
N GLU A 47 -16.07 17.25 28.47
CA GLU A 47 -15.55 17.15 29.81
C GLU A 47 -15.91 18.46 30.52
N SER A 48 -16.86 18.40 31.46
CA SER A 48 -17.22 19.54 32.29
C SER A 48 -16.08 19.83 33.25
N GLU A 49 -15.31 20.84 32.87
CA GLU A 49 -14.34 21.57 33.66
C GLU A 49 -15.03 22.18 34.89
N GLU A 50 -14.99 21.51 36.04
CA GLU A 50 -15.37 22.15 37.31
C GLU A 50 -14.68 21.49 38.52
N GLY A 51 -13.75 22.23 39.13
CA GLY A 51 -13.58 22.22 40.58
C GLY A 51 -12.34 21.53 41.16
N LEU A 52 -11.14 22.03 40.88
CA LEU A 52 -10.02 21.91 41.81
C LEU A 52 -10.33 22.74 43.08
N GLN A 53 -10.84 22.10 44.14
CA GLN A 53 -10.80 22.66 45.48
C GLN A 53 -9.74 21.98 46.35
N ALA A 54 -8.82 22.80 46.82
CA ALA A 54 -7.73 22.47 47.72
C ALA A 54 -8.22 21.88 49.07
N PRO A 55 -7.52 20.89 49.63
CA PRO A 55 -7.82 20.36 50.96
C PRO A 55 -7.36 21.37 52.03
N ARG A 56 -8.32 22.07 52.64
CA ARG A 56 -8.07 22.88 53.84
C ARG A 56 -7.74 21.96 55.01
N LYS A 57 -6.45 21.92 55.36
CA LYS A 57 -5.92 21.45 56.64
C LYS A 57 -6.66 22.14 57.80
N LYS A 58 -7.51 21.42 58.51
CA LYS A 58 -7.94 21.80 59.87
C LYS A 58 -7.06 21.05 60.86
N LYS A 59 -6.14 21.79 61.48
CA LYS A 59 -5.55 21.45 62.77
C LYS A 59 -6.67 21.50 63.81
N ALA A 60 -6.81 20.43 64.58
CA ALA A 60 -7.52 20.44 65.85
C ALA A 60 -6.58 19.82 66.89
N ASP A 61 -5.66 20.64 67.38
CA ASP A 61 -5.04 20.44 68.68
C ASP A 61 -5.91 21.22 69.68
N GLU A 62 -6.82 20.54 70.39
CA GLU A 62 -7.40 21.12 71.61
C GLU A 62 -7.84 20.03 72.60
N ILE A 63 -6.88 19.72 73.46
CA ILE A 63 -6.96 19.38 74.87
C ILE A 63 -8.37 19.40 75.48
N LEU A 64 -8.84 18.23 75.95
CA LEU A 64 -9.75 18.18 77.09
C LEU A 64 -9.52 16.90 77.89
N ALA A 65 -8.51 16.96 78.77
CA ALA A 65 -8.35 16.04 79.87
C ALA A 65 -9.46 16.32 80.90
N PHE A 66 -10.66 15.78 80.67
CA PHE A 66 -11.73 15.79 81.65
C PHE A 66 -11.58 14.56 82.55
N VAL A 67 -10.89 14.73 83.67
CA VAL A 67 -10.86 13.78 84.78
C VAL A 67 -12.22 13.84 85.48
N SER A 68 -13.24 13.21 84.91
CA SER A 68 -14.48 12.91 85.62
C SER A 68 -14.32 11.59 86.37
N LYS A 69 -14.13 11.68 87.69
CA LYS A 69 -14.38 10.58 88.64
C LYS A 69 -15.88 10.29 88.64
N GLY A 70 -16.34 9.53 87.64
CA GLY A 70 -17.71 9.06 87.52
C GLY A 70 -17.91 7.71 88.25
N PRO A 71 -19.12 7.40 88.73
CA PRO A 71 -19.43 6.18 89.45
C PRO A 71 -19.05 4.94 88.64
N GLN A 72 -18.41 3.95 89.28
CA GLN A 72 -18.22 2.62 88.69
C GLN A 72 -19.59 1.96 88.52
N VAL A 73 -20.23 2.24 87.39
CA VAL A 73 -21.35 1.43 86.91
C VAL A 73 -20.72 0.21 86.28
N SER A 74 -20.91 -0.95 86.91
CA SER A 74 -20.44 -2.23 86.36
C SER A 74 -20.91 -2.36 84.91
N PRO A 75 -20.04 -2.80 83.98
CA PRO A 75 -20.40 -2.95 82.58
C PRO A 75 -21.59 -3.89 82.50
N SER A 76 -22.77 -3.33 82.25
CA SER A 76 -23.94 -4.13 81.91
C SER A 76 -23.57 -4.87 80.63
N LYS A 77 -23.74 -6.19 80.60
CA LYS A 77 -23.55 -7.00 79.39
C LYS A 77 -24.43 -6.40 78.30
N SER A 78 -23.86 -5.55 77.46
CA SER A 78 -24.53 -4.96 76.32
C SER A 78 -24.81 -6.11 75.37
N TYR A 79 -26.06 -6.52 75.29
CA TYR A 79 -26.52 -7.46 74.29
C TYR A 79 -26.26 -6.83 72.92
N ILE A 80 -25.18 -7.26 72.26
CA ILE A 80 -24.90 -6.91 70.88
C ILE A 80 -25.84 -7.79 70.05
N PRO A 81 -26.78 -7.21 69.31
CA PRO A 81 -27.74 -8.01 68.57
C PRO A 81 -27.00 -8.83 67.48
N GLU A 82 -27.41 -10.09 67.28
CA GLU A 82 -26.71 -11.04 66.39
C GLU A 82 -26.63 -10.57 64.92
N ASP A 83 -27.49 -9.66 64.49
CA ASP A 83 -27.47 -9.04 63.17
C ASP A 83 -26.22 -8.17 62.93
N VAL A 84 -25.71 -7.46 63.94
CA VAL A 84 -24.48 -6.64 63.87
C VAL A 84 -23.25 -7.53 63.68
N LEU A 85 -23.20 -8.65 64.39
CA LEU A 85 -22.12 -9.64 64.26
C LEU A 85 -22.17 -10.33 62.87
N ASN A 86 -23.36 -10.66 62.38
CA ASN A 86 -23.54 -11.25 61.05
C ASN A 86 -23.14 -10.27 59.92
N HIS A 87 -23.41 -8.98 60.06
CA HIS A 87 -23.02 -7.97 59.07
C HIS A 87 -21.49 -7.83 58.96
N GLN A 88 -20.75 -7.96 60.06
CA GLN A 88 -19.29 -7.96 60.04
C GLN A 88 -18.73 -9.17 59.29
N CYS A 89 -19.27 -10.38 59.52
CA CYS A 89 -18.85 -11.58 58.79
C CYS A 89 -19.09 -11.48 57.27
N ILE A 90 -20.22 -10.88 56.86
CA ILE A 90 -20.50 -10.65 55.43
C ILE A 90 -19.49 -9.65 54.85
N SER A 91 -19.21 -8.56 55.57
CA SER A 91 -18.26 -7.53 55.14
C SER A 91 -16.84 -8.08 54.93
N HIS A 92 -16.36 -8.94 55.83
CA HIS A 92 -15.05 -9.57 55.68
C HIS A 92 -14.97 -10.48 54.44
N ARG A 93 -16.02 -11.26 54.16
CA ARG A 93 -16.07 -12.12 52.97
C ARG A 93 -15.95 -11.30 51.68
N TRP A 94 -16.66 -10.17 51.60
CA TRP A 94 -16.59 -9.28 50.43
C TRP A 94 -15.19 -8.67 50.23
N VAL A 95 -14.51 -8.30 51.33
CA VAL A 95 -13.14 -7.77 51.26
C VAL A 95 -12.16 -8.82 50.73
N GLU A 96 -12.22 -10.05 51.23
CA GLU A 96 -11.39 -11.16 50.75
C GLU A 96 -11.63 -11.48 49.28
N GLU A 97 -12.90 -11.42 48.83
CA GLU A 97 -13.25 -11.65 47.43
C GLU A 97 -12.75 -10.52 46.53
N LEU A 98 -12.83 -9.27 47.00
CA LEU A 98 -12.29 -8.11 46.28
C LEU A 98 -10.77 -8.19 46.13
N GLU A 99 -10.05 -8.58 47.18
CA GLU A 99 -8.59 -8.75 47.14
C GLU A 99 -8.17 -9.87 46.17
N LYS A 100 -8.89 -11.00 46.16
CA LYS A 100 -8.64 -12.08 45.18
C LYS A 100 -8.85 -11.60 43.75
N ASN A 101 -9.94 -10.89 43.49
CA ASN A 101 -10.23 -10.35 42.17
C ASN A 101 -9.17 -9.32 41.74
N GLN A 102 -8.68 -8.50 42.66
CA GLN A 102 -7.59 -7.57 42.38
C GLN A 102 -6.31 -8.31 41.98
N GLN A 103 -5.91 -9.36 42.70
CA GLN A 103 -4.72 -10.15 42.37
C GLN A 103 -4.84 -10.85 41.01
N ILE A 104 -6.02 -11.39 40.68
CA ILE A 104 -6.28 -11.99 39.37
C ILE A 104 -6.11 -10.95 38.26
N LEU A 105 -6.69 -9.76 38.44
CA LEU A 105 -6.62 -8.69 37.46
C LEU A 105 -5.17 -8.18 37.27
N GLU A 106 -4.40 -8.05 38.35
CA GLU A 106 -2.98 -7.67 38.28
C GLU A 106 -2.14 -8.73 37.55
N ALA A 107 -2.38 -10.01 37.82
CA ALA A 107 -1.68 -11.10 37.14
C ALA A 107 -2.03 -11.14 35.64
N GLU A 108 -3.30 -10.94 35.28
CA GLU A 108 -3.74 -10.89 33.89
C GLU A 108 -3.16 -9.68 33.15
N ASN A 109 -3.13 -8.50 33.79
CA ASN A 109 -2.53 -7.31 33.21
C ASN A 109 -1.04 -7.51 32.93
N LYS A 110 -0.32 -8.11 33.88
CA LYS A 110 1.10 -8.46 33.69
C LYS A 110 1.30 -9.47 32.54
N ARG A 111 0.41 -10.46 32.41
CA ARG A 111 0.42 -11.40 31.28
C ARG A 111 0.19 -10.70 29.95
N LEU A 112 -0.79 -9.80 29.88
CA LEU A 112 -1.11 -9.04 28.67
C LEU A 112 0.03 -8.10 28.26
N GLN A 113 0.68 -7.44 29.21
CA GLN A 113 1.87 -6.63 28.93
C GLN A 113 3.00 -7.47 28.33
N SER A 114 3.26 -8.66 28.86
CA SER A 114 4.27 -9.57 28.29
C SER A 114 3.94 -9.98 26.85
N VAL A 115 2.67 -10.28 26.56
CA VAL A 115 2.22 -10.64 25.20
C VAL A 115 2.35 -9.46 24.25
N LEU A 116 2.04 -8.24 24.71
CA LEU A 116 2.22 -7.03 23.90
C LEU A 116 3.68 -6.80 23.55
N SER A 117 4.60 -6.89 24.51
CA SER A 117 6.03 -6.76 24.24
C SER A 117 6.55 -7.83 23.27
N GLU A 118 6.07 -9.06 23.38
CA GLU A 118 6.41 -10.13 22.43
C GLU A 118 5.90 -9.83 21.02
N LYS A 119 4.67 -9.32 20.90
CA LYS A 119 4.06 -8.96 19.61
C LYS A 119 4.70 -7.72 18.98
N GLU A 120 5.18 -6.78 19.79
CA GLU A 120 5.96 -5.63 19.33
C GLU A 120 7.33 -6.08 18.79
N ALA A 121 7.97 -7.06 19.43
CA ALA A 121 9.19 -7.67 18.89
C ALA A 121 8.94 -8.51 17.61
N GLN A 122 7.72 -9.04 17.44
CA GLN A 122 7.27 -9.73 16.22
C GLN A 122 6.69 -8.78 15.17
N GLN A 123 6.53 -7.49 15.48
CA GLN A 123 6.06 -6.50 14.52
C GLN A 123 7.06 -6.51 13.37
N LEU A 124 6.57 -6.93 12.20
CA LEU A 124 7.32 -7.16 10.97
C LEU A 124 8.53 -6.24 10.89
N PRO A 125 9.75 -6.79 10.75
CA PRO A 125 10.93 -5.98 10.88
C PRO A 125 10.83 -4.87 9.86
N PHE A 126 10.80 -3.64 10.35
CA PHE A 126 10.65 -2.40 9.58
C PHE A 126 11.59 -2.38 8.36
N THR A 127 12.70 -3.12 8.44
CA THR A 127 13.63 -3.42 7.37
C THR A 127 12.98 -4.01 6.11
N VAL A 128 11.99 -4.91 6.22
CA VAL A 128 11.29 -5.50 5.05
C VAL A 128 10.48 -4.44 4.31
N ILE A 129 9.84 -3.52 5.05
CA ILE A 129 9.09 -2.42 4.45
C ILE A 129 10.06 -1.43 3.76
N GLU A 130 11.21 -1.15 4.37
CA GLU A 130 12.24 -0.31 3.75
C GLU A 130 12.86 -0.95 2.49
N GLU A 131 13.17 -2.24 2.54
CA GLU A 131 13.67 -2.99 1.39
C GLU A 131 12.66 -3.02 0.25
N PHE A 132 11.38 -3.21 0.56
CA PHE A 132 10.31 -3.12 -0.43
C PHE A 132 10.24 -1.73 -1.07
N LYS A 133 10.32 -0.66 -0.28
CA LYS A 133 10.38 0.72 -0.79
C LYS A 133 11.59 0.95 -1.70
N LYS A 134 12.77 0.44 -1.31
CA LYS A 134 13.99 0.51 -2.14
C LYS A 134 13.81 -0.24 -3.46
N SER A 135 13.22 -1.45 -3.43
CA SER A 135 12.92 -2.23 -4.63
C SER A 135 11.95 -1.51 -5.57
N TYR A 136 10.91 -0.87 -5.02
CA TYR A 136 9.96 -0.10 -5.82
C TYR A 136 10.61 1.13 -6.48
N ALA A 137 11.47 1.86 -5.75
CA ALA A 137 12.24 2.96 -6.33
C ALA A 137 13.17 2.51 -7.46
N PHE A 138 13.84 1.36 -7.29
CA PHE A 138 14.66 0.76 -8.34
C PHE A 138 13.84 0.40 -9.59
N LYS A 139 12.64 -0.17 -9.40
CA LYS A 139 11.73 -0.49 -10.50
C LYS A 139 11.37 0.74 -11.33
N ILE A 140 11.02 1.86 -10.68
CA ILE A 140 10.70 3.12 -11.36
C ILE A 140 11.88 3.59 -12.23
N ILE A 141 13.11 3.55 -11.69
CA ILE A 141 14.31 3.96 -12.43
C ILE A 141 14.50 3.10 -13.69
N ILE A 142 14.29 1.79 -13.59
CA ILE A 142 14.42 0.88 -14.75
C ILE A 142 13.32 1.16 -15.79
N GLU A 143 12.08 1.38 -15.36
CA GLU A 143 10.97 1.73 -16.26
C GLU A 143 11.24 3.05 -17.00
N ASP A 144 11.77 4.06 -16.32
CA ASP A 144 12.15 5.34 -16.93
C ASP A 144 13.22 5.17 -18.00
N HIS A 145 14.29 4.41 -17.72
CA HIS A 145 15.35 4.15 -18.70
C HIS A 145 14.85 3.36 -19.92
N ILE A 146 13.96 2.38 -19.71
CA ILE A 146 13.33 1.64 -20.81
C ILE A 146 12.51 2.59 -21.68
N GLN A 147 11.76 3.51 -21.06
CA GLN A 147 10.95 4.47 -21.79
C GLN A 147 11.81 5.49 -22.56
N GLU A 148 12.90 5.96 -21.97
CA GLU A 148 13.87 6.83 -22.64
C GLU A 148 14.49 6.14 -23.86
N ALA A 149 14.93 4.89 -23.71
CA ALA A 149 15.49 4.11 -24.81
C ALA A 149 14.48 3.90 -25.95
N ARG A 150 13.20 3.64 -25.61
CA ARG A 150 12.12 3.54 -26.60
C ARG A 150 11.94 4.85 -27.36
N ASN A 151 11.87 5.97 -26.65
CA ASN A 151 11.73 7.29 -27.27
C ASN A 151 12.90 7.58 -28.23
N HIS A 152 14.12 7.27 -27.81
CA HIS A 152 15.31 7.43 -28.67
C HIS A 152 15.23 6.59 -29.95
N ILE A 153 14.76 5.33 -29.86
CA ILE A 153 14.58 4.48 -31.04
C ILE A 153 13.56 5.11 -32.00
N TYR A 154 12.40 5.54 -31.49
CA TYR A 154 11.39 6.21 -32.32
C TYR A 154 11.93 7.46 -33.00
N ASP A 155 12.69 8.30 -32.28
CA ASP A 155 13.29 9.52 -32.85
C ASP A 155 14.27 9.20 -33.99
N VAL A 156 15.08 8.14 -33.85
CA VAL A 156 16.02 7.71 -34.88
C VAL A 156 15.28 7.16 -36.10
N GLU A 157 14.27 6.31 -35.90
CA GLU A 157 13.46 5.73 -36.99
C GLU A 157 12.68 6.79 -37.75
N VAL A 158 12.06 7.74 -37.05
CA VAL A 158 11.32 8.86 -37.67
C VAL A 158 12.26 9.72 -38.50
N LYS A 159 13.44 10.06 -37.99
CA LYS A 159 14.45 10.83 -38.75
C LYS A 159 14.97 10.08 -39.97
N ALA A 160 15.18 8.76 -39.85
CA ALA A 160 15.61 7.93 -40.97
C ALA A 160 14.53 7.88 -42.07
N LEU A 161 13.27 7.69 -41.68
CA LEU A 161 12.13 7.69 -42.61
C LEU A 161 11.93 9.06 -43.28
N GLU A 162 12.10 10.16 -42.54
CA GLU A 162 12.05 11.51 -43.09
C GLU A 162 13.15 11.72 -44.14
N ALA A 163 14.38 11.28 -43.85
CA ALA A 163 15.50 11.36 -44.80
C ALA A 163 15.25 10.54 -46.07
N GLU A 164 14.75 9.30 -45.93
CA GLU A 164 14.37 8.44 -47.06
C GLU A 164 13.27 9.12 -47.92
N CYS A 165 12.25 9.70 -47.28
CA CYS A 165 11.18 10.40 -48.00
C CYS A 165 11.71 11.61 -48.81
N ILE A 166 12.67 12.34 -48.25
CA ILE A 166 13.31 13.48 -48.94
C ILE A 166 14.15 12.99 -50.12
N GLU A 167 14.95 11.92 -49.93
CA GLU A 167 15.77 11.34 -50.98
C GLU A 167 14.93 10.76 -52.12
N ASP A 168 13.87 10.01 -51.79
CA ASP A 168 12.98 9.40 -52.77
C ASP A 168 12.17 10.45 -53.54
N GLY A 169 11.73 11.51 -52.84
CA GLY A 169 11.13 12.69 -53.44
C GLY A 169 12.08 13.42 -54.39
N PHE A 170 13.35 13.56 -53.99
CA PHE A 170 14.41 14.17 -54.81
C PHE A 170 14.69 13.34 -56.07
N ILE A 171 14.92 12.02 -55.95
CA ILE A 171 15.16 11.12 -57.07
C ILE A 171 13.98 11.16 -58.05
N ARG A 172 12.75 11.09 -57.53
CA ARG A 172 11.52 11.16 -58.34
C ARG A 172 11.39 12.49 -59.08
N GLY A 173 11.71 13.61 -58.41
CA GLY A 173 11.73 14.94 -59.01
C GLY A 173 12.80 15.08 -60.09
N PHE A 174 14.03 14.61 -59.80
CA PHE A 174 15.16 14.60 -60.72
C PHE A 174 14.85 13.81 -62.00
N MET A 175 14.34 12.58 -61.88
CA MET A 175 13.97 11.76 -63.04
C MET A 175 12.85 12.37 -63.90
N LYS A 176 11.92 13.12 -63.30
CA LYS A 176 10.93 13.92 -64.07
C LYS A 176 11.61 15.04 -64.84
N GLY A 177 12.57 15.74 -64.23
CA GLY A 177 13.36 16.79 -64.88
C GLY A 177 14.17 16.27 -66.08
N VAL A 178 14.89 15.16 -65.91
CA VAL A 178 15.65 14.50 -66.99
C VAL A 178 14.76 14.16 -68.18
N ARG A 179 13.59 13.55 -67.94
CA ARG A 179 12.62 13.26 -69.00
C ARG A 179 12.14 14.54 -69.69
N ALA A 180 11.78 15.57 -68.93
CA ALA A 180 11.32 16.84 -69.49
C ALA A 180 12.38 17.54 -70.35
N VAL A 181 13.66 17.45 -69.98
CA VAL A 181 14.77 17.95 -70.78
C VAL A 181 14.94 17.12 -72.06
N HIS A 182 14.93 15.78 -71.98
CA HIS A 182 14.99 14.92 -73.17
C HIS A 182 13.88 15.24 -74.19
N TYR A 183 12.65 15.47 -73.73
CA TYR A 183 11.54 15.86 -74.61
C TYR A 183 11.71 17.25 -75.24
N LYS A 184 12.37 18.19 -74.54
CA LYS A 184 12.62 19.54 -75.05
C LYS A 184 13.84 19.64 -75.94
N THR A 185 14.87 18.86 -75.65
CA THR A 185 16.13 18.86 -76.41
C THR A 185 15.95 18.23 -77.79
N GLY A 186 14.89 17.43 -77.99
CA GLY A 186 14.33 17.20 -79.32
C GLY A 186 15.39 16.86 -80.37
N GLU A 187 16.34 16.02 -80.00
CA GLU A 187 17.13 15.31 -81.00
C GLU A 187 16.16 14.28 -81.55
N GLU A 188 15.54 14.63 -82.68
CA GLU A 188 14.76 13.73 -83.51
C GLU A 188 15.66 12.53 -83.81
N ASN A 189 15.61 11.51 -82.94
CA ASN A 189 16.07 10.17 -83.29
C ASN A 189 15.02 9.59 -84.26
N GLU A 190 15.01 10.19 -85.45
CA GLU A 190 14.37 9.75 -86.65
C GLU A 190 14.98 8.39 -87.00
N GLY A 191 14.30 7.29 -86.64
CA GLY A 191 14.63 5.99 -87.24
C GLY A 191 14.62 4.73 -86.39
N LEU A 192 13.98 4.66 -85.22
CA LEU A 192 13.69 3.36 -84.61
C LEU A 192 12.20 3.22 -84.26
N THR A 193 11.47 2.74 -85.25
CA THR A 193 10.13 2.14 -85.11
C THR A 193 10.11 1.17 -83.92
N PRO A 194 9.26 1.38 -82.90
CA PRO A 194 9.00 0.39 -81.88
C PRO A 194 8.22 -0.76 -82.52
N SER A 195 8.91 -1.83 -82.91
CA SER A 195 8.25 -3.09 -83.25
C SER A 195 7.49 -3.57 -82.02
N GLN A 196 6.16 -3.63 -82.18
CA GLN A 196 5.24 -4.27 -81.27
C GLN A 196 5.69 -5.73 -81.02
N ALA A 197 6.26 -5.99 -79.84
CA ALA A 197 6.36 -7.33 -79.31
C ALA A 197 5.52 -7.37 -78.03
N SER A 198 4.23 -7.70 -78.18
CA SER A 198 3.38 -8.12 -77.06
C SER A 198 3.86 -9.50 -76.62
N GLY A 199 4.74 -9.53 -75.62
CA GLY A 199 5.10 -10.74 -74.89
C GLY A 199 4.25 -10.82 -73.63
N ASP A 200 3.20 -11.64 -73.66
CA ASP A 200 2.44 -12.05 -72.49
C ASP A 200 3.38 -12.62 -71.43
N ALA A 201 3.55 -11.89 -70.32
CA ALA A 201 4.21 -12.42 -69.13
C ALA A 201 3.17 -12.57 -68.01
N SER A 202 2.46 -13.69 -68.06
CA SER A 202 1.64 -14.22 -66.97
C SER A 202 2.52 -14.47 -65.74
N SER A 203 2.46 -13.57 -64.75
CA SER A 203 3.14 -13.76 -63.48
C SER A 203 2.22 -14.53 -62.52
N ASN A 204 2.37 -15.86 -62.53
CA ASN A 204 1.82 -16.73 -61.51
C ASN A 204 2.64 -16.53 -60.21
N SER A 205 2.14 -15.65 -59.34
CA SER A 205 2.58 -15.54 -57.96
C SER A 205 2.08 -16.77 -57.18
N GLY A 206 2.87 -17.84 -57.19
CA GLY A 206 2.67 -19.01 -56.34
C GLY A 206 2.92 -18.63 -54.88
N GLY A 207 1.86 -18.66 -54.07
CA GLY A 207 1.95 -18.58 -52.62
C GLY A 207 2.48 -19.90 -52.08
N GLU A 208 3.69 -19.88 -51.57
CA GLU A 208 4.26 -20.96 -50.79
C GLU A 208 3.91 -20.75 -49.31
N GLU A 209 2.97 -21.56 -48.83
CA GLU A 209 2.59 -21.69 -47.42
C GLU A 209 3.77 -22.21 -46.61
N LEU A 210 4.17 -21.45 -45.58
CA LEU A 210 5.18 -21.84 -44.62
C LEU A 210 4.58 -22.81 -43.58
N GLU A 211 4.74 -24.11 -43.79
CA GLU A 211 4.63 -25.09 -42.70
C GLU A 211 5.93 -25.05 -41.89
N SER A 212 5.88 -24.39 -40.73
CA SER A 212 6.89 -24.55 -39.69
C SER A 212 6.33 -25.47 -38.62
N GLU A 213 6.77 -26.74 -38.68
CA GLU A 213 6.57 -27.73 -37.62
C GLU A 213 7.31 -27.29 -36.35
N LEU A 214 6.61 -27.45 -35.21
CA LEU A 214 6.97 -27.10 -33.84
C LEU A 214 8.10 -27.94 -33.26
#